data_AF-A0A8H7NSK6-F1
#
_entry.id   AF-A0A8H7NSK6-F1
#
_cell.length_a   1.000
_cell.length_b   1.000
_cell.length_c   1.000
_cell.angle_alpha   90.00
_cell.angle_beta   90.00
_cell.angle_gamma   90.00
#
_symmetry.space_group_name_H-M   'P 1'
#
loop_
_entity.id
_entity.type
_entity.pdbx_description
1 polymer ?
#
loop_
_entity_poly.entity_id
_entity_poly.type
_entity_poly.pdbx_seq_one_letter_code
_entity_poly.pdbx_strand_id
1 'polypeptide(L)' 'MNLHHCLGHIAPRAIRELVLQGHITGVALLPFSEPETCEMCIRAKSIRKPVLAVREGEHVEELGDEVHSDLWGPA' A
#
# COMPACT_ATOMS: atom_id res chain seq x y z
N MET A 1 -11.36 -20.00 -4.84
CA MET A 1 -9.89 -19.85 -4.70
C MET A 1 -9.47 -18.69 -5.58
N ASN A 2 -9.13 -17.54 -4.99
CA ASN A 2 -8.79 -16.34 -5.75
C ASN A 2 -7.37 -16.53 -6.34
N LEU A 3 -7.24 -16.43 -7.66
CA LEU A 3 -5.97 -16.59 -8.40
C LEU A 3 -4.88 -15.62 -7.89
N HIS A 4 -5.30 -14.49 -7.31
CA HIS A 4 -4.46 -13.58 -6.53
C HIS A 4 -3.65 -14.28 -5.44
N HIS A 5 -4.26 -15.16 -4.65
CA HIS A 5 -3.56 -15.88 -3.57
C HIS A 5 -2.63 -16.97 -4.14
N CYS A 6 -3.09 -17.71 -5.15
CA CYS A 6 -2.32 -18.79 -5.78
C CYS A 6 -1.02 -18.29 -6.41
N LEU A 7 -1.05 -17.08 -6.96
CA LEU A 7 0.06 -16.46 -7.66
C LEU A 7 0.86 -15.52 -6.76
N GLY A 8 0.82 -15.72 -5.43
CA GLY A 8 1.66 -14.96 -4.51
C GLY A 8 1.31 -13.48 -4.42
N HIS A 9 0.02 -13.16 -4.45
CA HIS A 9 -0.51 -11.80 -4.33
C HIS A 9 -0.13 -10.85 -5.49
N ILE A 10 0.08 -11.39 -6.71
CA ILE A 10 0.21 -10.57 -7.92
C ILE A 10 -1.05 -9.71 -8.10
N ALA A 11 -0.87 -8.48 -8.60
CA ALA A 11 -1.97 -7.54 -8.82
C ALA A 11 -3.06 -8.17 -9.71
N PRO A 12 -4.35 -8.09 -9.33
CA PRO A 12 -5.45 -8.68 -10.13
C PRO A 12 -5.46 -8.21 -11.59
N ARG A 13 -5.02 -6.98 -11.86
CA ARG A 13 -4.84 -6.45 -13.22
C ARG A 13 -3.82 -7.25 -14.02
N ALA A 14 -2.64 -7.53 -13.45
CA ALA A 14 -1.60 -8.30 -14.13
C ALA A 14 -2.04 -9.75 -14.36
N ILE A 15 -2.76 -10.34 -13.40
CA ILE A 15 -3.36 -11.67 -13.56
C ILE A 15 -4.33 -11.69 -14.74
N ARG A 16 -5.21 -10.68 -14.84
CA ARG A 16 -6.14 -10.54 -15.97
C ARG A 16 -5.39 -10.44 -17.30
N GLU A 17 -4.35 -9.63 -17.37
CA GLU A 17 -3.52 -9.47 -18.58
C GLU A 17 -2.85 -10.80 -18.97
N LEU A 18 -2.30 -11.54 -18.00
CA LEU A 18 -1.70 -12.86 -18.24
C LEU A 18 -2.69 -13.91 -18.73
N VAL A 19 -3.94 -13.89 -18.22
CA VAL A 19 -5.01 -14.77 -18.71
C VAL A 19 -5.42 -14.39 -20.13
N LEU A 20 -5.62 -13.10 -20.40
CA LEU A 20 -6.00 -12.60 -21.73
C LEU A 20 -4.93 -12.84 -22.79
N GLN A 21 -3.65 -12.82 -22.42
CA GLN A 21 -2.52 -13.13 -23.29
C GLN A 21 -2.29 -14.65 -23.45
N GLY A 22 -3.07 -15.49 -22.76
CA GLY A 22 -2.94 -16.95 -22.85
C GLY A 22 -1.75 -17.53 -22.09
N HIS A 23 -1.06 -16.74 -21.26
CA HIS A 23 0.03 -17.22 -20.39
C HIS A 23 -0.50 -18.06 -19.22
N ILE A 24 -1.72 -17.76 -18.76
CA ILE A 24 -2.43 -18.56 -17.77
C ILE A 24 -3.65 -19.18 -18.46
N THR A 25 -3.74 -20.50 -18.46
CA THR A 25 -4.81 -21.27 -19.10
C THR A 25 -5.63 -22.04 -18.06
N GLY A 26 -6.79 -22.57 -18.47
CA GLY A 26 -7.64 -23.39 -17.59
C GLY A 26 -8.45 -22.60 -16.56
N VAL A 27 -8.51 -21.27 -16.68
CA VAL A 27 -9.29 -20.39 -15.80
C VAL A 27 -10.24 -19.53 -16.64
N ALA A 28 -11.45 -19.30 -16.14
CA ALA A 28 -12.41 -18.39 -16.73
C ALA A 28 -12.45 -17.08 -15.94
N LEU A 29 -12.33 -15.95 -16.64
CA LEU A 29 -12.54 -14.63 -16.04
C LEU A 29 -14.04 -14.38 -15.92
N LEU A 30 -14.53 -14.18 -14.69
CA LEU A 30 -15.90 -13.75 -14.47
C LEU A 30 -16.01 -12.23 -14.78
N PRO A 31 -17.07 -11.79 -15.46
CA PRO A 31 -17.30 -10.37 -15.69
C PRO A 31 -17.60 -9.68 -14.35
N PHE A 32 -16.74 -8.73 -14.00
CA PHE A 32 -16.91 -7.69 -12.97
C PHE A 32 -17.81 -8.04 -11.78
N SER A 33 -17.22 -8.65 -10.76
CA SER A 33 -17.65 -8.41 -9.38
C SER A 33 -16.88 -7.21 -8.82
N GLU A 34 -17.38 -6.58 -7.76
CA GLU A 34 -16.61 -5.58 -7.01
C GLU A 34 -15.20 -6.11 -6.71
N PRO A 35 -14.17 -5.25 -6.76
CA PRO A 35 -12.81 -5.69 -6.48
C PRO A 35 -12.72 -6.20 -5.04
N GLU A 36 -12.51 -7.52 -4.89
CA GLU A 36 -12.22 -8.10 -3.58
C GLU A 36 -10.97 -7.44 -2.99
N THR A 37 -11.11 -6.90 -1.79
CA THR A 37 -9.98 -6.35 -1.05
C THR A 37 -9.20 -7.50 -0.41
N CYS A 38 -7.88 -7.47 -0.56
CA CYS A 38 -6.99 -8.41 0.11
C CYS A 38 -6.32 -7.72 1.30
N GLU A 39 -6.74 -8.07 2.51
CA GLU A 39 -6.22 -7.49 3.76
C GLU A 39 -4.69 -7.66 3.89
N MET A 40 -4.16 -8.82 3.46
CA MET A 40 -2.72 -9.08 3.44
C MET A 40 -1.99 -8.13 2.50
N CYS A 41 -2.53 -7.89 1.29
CA CYS A 41 -1.96 -6.90 0.38
C CYS A 41 -2.06 -5.49 0.95
N ILE A 42 -3.15 -5.12 1.60
CA ILE A 42 -3.30 -3.79 2.19
C ILE A 42 -2.23 -3.58 3.27
N ARG A 43 -2.04 -4.56 4.15
CA ARG A 43 -1.03 -4.47 5.22
C ARG A 43 0.41 -4.53 4.69
N ALA A 44 0.68 -5.35 3.69
CA ALA A 44 2.03 -5.53 3.15
C ALA A 44 2.44 -4.46 2.14
N LYS A 45 1.47 -3.95 1.36
CA LYS A 45 1.68 -2.93 0.30
C LYS A 45 1.18 -1.56 0.73
N SER A 46 0.81 -1.35 2.00
CA SER A 46 0.47 -0.02 2.50
C SER A 46 1.65 0.90 2.20
N ILE A 47 1.42 1.87 1.32
CA ILE A 47 2.43 2.83 0.96
C ILE A 47 2.65 3.71 2.19
N ARG A 48 3.88 3.74 2.70
CA ARG A 48 4.25 4.74 3.72
C ARG A 48 4.00 6.10 3.11
N LYS A 49 3.27 6.98 3.82
CA LYS A 49 3.17 8.39 3.41
C LYS A 49 4.58 8.92 3.15
N PRO A 50 4.83 9.60 2.02
CA PRO A 50 6.15 10.15 1.75
C PRO A 50 6.53 11.07 2.90
N VAL A 51 7.76 10.94 3.37
CA VAL A 51 8.34 11.96 4.25
C VAL A 51 8.65 13.14 3.35
N LEU A 52 7.98 14.26 3.58
CA LEU A 52 8.15 15.45 2.77
C LEU A 52 9.57 15.98 2.94
N ALA A 53 10.17 16.43 1.84
CA ALA A 53 11.49 17.06 1.87
C ALA A 53 11.47 18.45 2.51
N VAL A 54 10.28 19.05 2.60
CA VAL A 54 10.05 20.38 3.17
C VAL A 54 9.10 20.22 4.35
N ARG A 55 9.38 20.99 5.41
CA ARG A 55 8.48 21.10 6.57
C ARG A 55 7.17 21.75 6.13
N GLU A 56 6.07 21.14 6.51
CA GLU A 56 4.74 21.77 6.45
C GLU A 56 4.33 22.22 7.85
N GLY A 57 3.57 23.31 7.93
CA GLY A 57 3.05 23.87 9.18
C GLY A 57 3.70 25.18 9.58
N GLU A 58 3.10 25.84 10.56
CA GLU A 58 3.60 27.08 11.12
C GLU A 58 4.96 26.85 11.78
N HIS A 59 5.83 27.84 11.65
CA HIS A 59 7.13 27.89 12.29
C HIS A 59 7.14 29.12 13.19
N VAL A 60 7.56 28.92 14.44
CA VAL A 60 7.83 30.06 15.31
C VAL A 60 9.04 30.83 14.78
N GLU A 61 8.92 32.16 14.75
CA GLU A 61 9.96 33.06 14.24
C GLU A 61 10.92 33.49 15.36
N GLU A 62 10.46 33.46 16.61
CA GLU A 62 11.25 33.88 17.77
C GLU A 62 11.73 32.69 18.61
N LEU A 63 12.94 32.85 19.16
CA LEU A 63 13.56 31.83 20.00
C LEU A 63 12.82 31.72 21.34
N GLY A 64 12.26 30.55 21.62
CA GLY A 64 11.62 30.24 22.89
C GLY A 64 10.09 30.21 22.85
N ASP A 65 9.47 30.58 21.73
CA ASP A 65 8.02 30.54 21.54
C ASP A 65 7.48 29.11 21.53
N GLU A 66 8.27 28.16 21.04
CA GLU A 66 7.89 26.75 21.00
C GLU A 66 9.07 25.87 21.46
N VAL A 67 8.77 24.96 22.40
CA VAL A 67 9.72 23.98 22.93
C VAL A 67 9.13 22.59 22.74
N HIS A 68 9.76 21.80 21.88
CA HIS A 68 9.47 20.37 21.75
C HIS A 68 10.38 19.59 22.71
N SER A 69 9.78 18.74 23.54
CA SER A 69 10.52 17.82 24.39
C SER A 69 9.98 16.41 24.20
N ASP A 70 10.86 15.41 24.28
CA ASP A 70 10.51 14.00 24.20
C ASP A 70 11.31 13.22 25.25
N LEU A 71 10.76 12.08 25.69
CA LEU A 71 11.40 11.19 26.66
C LEU A 71 12.13 10.07 25.92
N TRP A 72 13.41 9.89 26.24
CA TRP A 72 14.14 8.69 25.83
C TRP A 72 13.92 7.58 26.85
N GLY A 73 13.54 6.39 26.38
CA GLY A 73 13.29 5.19 27.21
C GLY A 73 14.57 4.63 27.88
N PRO A 74 14.47 3.57 28.70
CA PRO A 74 15.59 3.08 29.51
C PRO A 74 16.84 2.78 28.67
N ALA A 75 18.02 3.15 29.20
CA ALA A 75 19.33 2.88 28.63
C ALA A 75 19.75 1.41 28.80
#